data_AF-A0A484Z9M1-F1
#
_entry.id   AF-A0A484Z9M1-F1
#
_cell.length_a   1.000
_cell.length_b   1.000
_cell.length_c   1.000
_cell.angle_alpha   90.00
_cell.angle_beta   90.00
_cell.angle_gamma   90.00
#
_symmetry.space_group_name_H-M   'P 1'
#
loop_
_entity.id
_entity.type
_entity.pdbx_description
1 polymer ?
#
loop_
_entity_poly.entity_id
_entity_poly.type
_entity_poly.pdbx_seq_one_letter_code
_entity_poly.pdbx_strand_id
1 'polypeptide(L)' 'MNILLDSECPQCKHTAVLELKADAANHDAQQLDIVVECHFCKTVFNEFISLNEMVVCP' A
#
# COMPACT_ATOMS: atom_id res chain seq x y z
N MET A 1 3.00 -7.60 -9.23
CA MET A 1 1.86 -6.68 -9.06
C MET A 1 0.95 -7.32 -8.02
N ASN A 2 0.84 -6.73 -6.83
CA ASN A 2 0.05 -7.26 -5.74
C ASN A 2 -1.31 -6.55 -5.76
N ILE A 3 -2.40 -7.30 -5.87
CA ILE A 3 -3.76 -6.74 -5.89
C ILE A 3 -4.44 -7.10 -4.59
N LEU A 4 -4.95 -6.08 -3.90
CA LEU A 4 -5.81 -6.23 -2.73
C LEU A 4 -7.25 -6.41 -3.21
N LEU A 5 -7.70 -7.67 -3.20
CA LEU A 5 -9.08 -8.04 -3.45
C LEU A 5 -9.93 -7.71 -2.23
N ASP A 6 -11.21 -7.43 -2.46
CA ASP A 6 -12.22 -7.13 -1.42
C ASP A 6 -11.94 -5.91 -0.52
N SER A 7 -10.94 -5.10 -0.85
CA SER A 7 -10.66 -3.83 -0.19
C SER A 7 -11.49 -2.69 -0.79
N GLU A 8 -12.07 -1.85 0.06
CA GLU A 8 -12.81 -0.65 -0.33
C GLU A 8 -11.85 0.52 -0.58
N CYS A 9 -12.00 1.23 -1.70
CA CYS A 9 -11.31 2.50 -1.89
C CYS A 9 -11.87 3.58 -0.94
N PRO A 10 -11.05 4.20 -0.05
CA PRO A 10 -11.52 5.22 0.88
C PRO A 10 -12.20 6.42 0.20
N GLN A 11 -11.76 6.76 -1.02
CA GLN A 11 -12.22 7.92 -1.79
C GLN A 11 -13.53 7.67 -2.55
N CYS A 12 -13.59 6.63 -3.39
CA CYS A 12 -14.75 6.39 -4.26
C CYS A 12 -15.70 5.29 -3.78
N LYS A 13 -15.40 4.64 -2.66
CA LYS A 13 -16.22 3.60 -2.02
C LYS A 13 -16.49 2.36 -2.87
N HIS A 14 -15.80 2.23 -4.01
CA HIS A 14 -15.86 1.01 -4.81
C HIS A 14 -14.97 -0.04 -4.20
N THR A 15 -15.55 -1.22 -4.01
CA THR A 15 -14.83 -2.44 -3.70
C THR A 15 -14.46 -3.11 -5.01
N ALA A 16 -13.18 -3.09 -5.34
CA ALA A 16 -12.49 -4.05 -6.21
C ALA A 16 -11.19 -3.42 -6.72
N VAL A 17 -10.10 -4.17 -6.55
CA VAL A 17 -8.80 -3.92 -7.16
C VAL A 17 -8.16 -2.59 -6.69
N LEU A 18 -7.64 -2.62 -5.47
CA LEU A 18 -6.57 -1.72 -5.07
C LEU A 18 -5.24 -2.39 -5.41
N GLU A 19 -4.42 -1.75 -6.23
CA GLU A 19 -3.07 -2.24 -6.54
C GLU A 19 -2.10 -1.74 -5.47
N LEU A 20 -1.38 -2.67 -4.86
CA LEU A 20 -0.35 -2.44 -3.85
C LEU A 20 1.03 -2.55 -4.49
N LYS A 21 1.84 -1.52 -4.28
CA LYS A 21 3.29 -1.51 -4.53
C LYS A 21 3.97 -1.22 -3.20
N ALA A 22 5.01 -2.00 -2.91
CA ALA A 22 5.83 -1.83 -1.72
C ALA A 22 7.29 -1.91 -2.18
N ASP A 23 8.04 -0.86 -1.92
CA ASP A 23 9.43 -0.71 -2.32
C ASP A 23 10.28 -0.27 -1.12
N ALA A 24 11.59 -0.53 -1.18
CA ALA A 24 12.51 -0.02 -0.17
C ALA A 24 12.58 1.51 -0.29
N ALA A 25 12.49 2.22 0.83
CA ALA A 25 12.67 3.67 0.81
C ALA A 25 14.12 4.00 0.44
N ASN A 26 14.32 4.86 -0.58
CA ASN A 26 15.65 5.20 -1.10
C ASN A 26 16.58 5.87 -0.07
N HIS A 27 16.05 6.36 1.05
CA HIS A 27 16.78 7.18 2.02
C HIS A 27 16.94 6.52 3.39
N ASP A 28 16.20 5.46 3.68
CA ASP A 28 16.27 4.74 4.96
C ASP A 28 15.98 3.24 4.74
N ALA A 29 16.97 2.39 5.01
CA ALA A 29 16.85 0.95 4.87
C ALA A 29 15.85 0.32 5.86
N GLN A 30 15.44 1.06 6.90
CA GLN A 30 14.43 0.63 7.87
C GLN A 30 13.03 1.13 7.55
N GLN A 31 12.82 1.74 6.38
CA GLN A 31 11.51 2.18 5.92
C GLN A 31 11.12 1.50 4.60
N LEU A 32 9.85 1.13 4.52
CA LEU A 32 9.19 0.70 3.29
C LEU A 32 8.30 1.83 2.79
N ASP A 33 8.36 2.14 1.50
CA ASP A 33 7.39 3.00 0.82
C ASP A 33 6.26 2.11 0.29
N ILE A 34 5.04 2.37 0.73
CA ILE A 34 3.85 1.68 0.26
C ILE A 34 2.99 2.64 -0.54
N VAL A 35 2.67 2.24 -1.77
CA VAL A 35 1.78 2.97 -2.66
C VAL A 35 0.60 2.07 -3.02
N VAL A 36 -0.61 2.59 -2.81
CA VAL A 36 -1.87 1.93 -3.15
C VAL A 36 -2.60 2.76 -4.20
N GLU A 37 -2.90 2.17 -5.36
CA GLU A 37 -3.66 2.81 -6.43
C GLU A 37 -5.04 2.16 -6.59
N CYS A 38 -6.10 2.98 -6.60
CA CYS A 38 -7.44 2.52 -6.96
C CYS A 38 -7.62 2.47 -8.47
N HIS A 39 -7.94 1.31 -9.02
CA HIS A 39 -8.09 1.17 -10.48
C HIS A 39 -9.35 1.83 -11.05
N PHE A 40 -10.37 2.09 -10.23
CA PHE A 40 -11.61 2.77 -10.63
C PHE A 40 -11.48 4.29 -10.70
N CYS A 41 -11.10 4.93 -9.60
CA CYS A 41 -11.05 6.38 -9.50
C CYS A 41 -9.64 6.97 -9.68
N LYS A 42 -8.62 6.12 -9.85
CA LYS A 42 -7.22 6.51 -10.04
C LYS A 42 -6.61 7.29 -8.88
N THR A 43 -7.27 7.30 -7.71
CA THR A 43 -6.69 7.88 -6.49
C THR A 43 -5.53 7.02 -6.01
N VAL A 44 -4.45 7.69 -5.63
CA VAL A 44 -3.22 7.08 -5.12
C VAL A 44 -3.07 7.46 -3.64
N PHE A 45 -2.80 6.46 -2.81
CA PHE A 45 -2.49 6.61 -1.38
C PHE A 45 -1.05 6.17 -1.17
N ASN A 46 -0.30 6.89 -0.34
CA ASN A 46 1.07 6.53 -0.01
C ASN A 46 1.32 6.64 1.49
N GLU A 47 2.16 5.76 2.02
CA GLU A 47 2.58 5.78 3.42
C GLU A 47 3.95 5.12 3.59
N PHE A 48 4.75 5.63 4.54
CA PHE A 48 6.03 5.03 4.91
C PHE A 48 5.83 4.15 6.15
N ILE A 49 6.21 2.88 6.06
CA ILE A 49 6.14 1.93 7.18
C ILE A 49 7.53 1.67 7.73
N SER A 50 7.70 1.83 9.04
CA SER A 50 8.92 1.50 9.76
C SER A 50 9.01 -0.01 10.01
N LEU A 51 10.04 -0.67 9.45
CA LEU A 51 10.31 -2.09 9.68
C LEU A 51 10.56 -2.39 11.17
N ASN A 52 11.15 -1.44 11.90
CA ASN A 52 11.43 -1.58 13.34
C ASN A 52 10.16 -1.66 14.19
N GLU A 53 9.01 -1.21 13.66
CA GLU A 53 7.71 -1.25 14.35
C GLU A 53 6.88 -2.48 13.96
N MET A 54 7.36 -3.28 13.00
CA MET A 54 6.65 -4.48 12.54
C MET A 54 6.87 -5.66 13.49
N VAL A 55 5.84 -6.49 13.62
CA VAL A 55 5.91 -7.75 14.36
C VAL A 55 6.41 -8.86 13.44
N VAL A 56 7.35 -9.66 13.92
CA VAL A 56 7.86 -10.83 13.20
C VAL A 56 6.76 -11.90 13.13
N CYS A 57 6.36 -12.29 11.93
CA CYS A 57 5.47 -13.42 11.71
C CYS A 57 6.26 -14.74 11.87
N PRO A 58 5.69 -15.77 12.54
CA PRO A 58 6.29 -17.11 12.65
C PRO A 58 6.26 -17.90 11.33
#